data_AF-A0A8J7WCC5-F1
#
_entry.id   AF-A0A8J7WCC5-F1
#
_cell.length_a   1.000
_cell.length_b   1.000
_cell.length_c   1.000
_cell.angle_alpha   90.00
_cell.angle_beta   90.00
_cell.angle_gamma   90.00
#
_symmetry.space_group_name_H-M   'P 1'
#
loop_
_entity.id
_entity.type
_entity.pdbx_description
1 polymer ?
#
loop_
_entity_poly.entity_id
_entity_poly.type
_entity_poly.pdbx_seq_one_letter_code
_entity_poly.pdbx_strand_id
1 'polypeptide(L)'
;MRHSKGFVLAGMVTMASTGQAGAAPEAWLCAFAPPFETLRFTLDPAQFADPVSPDEPPRRQLSRVTLPNVELTAEAILTQDGGRGFFLAERAMLLIRHSDGSATLTADGARLGGECRPEG
;
A
#
# COMPACT_ATOMS: atom_id res chain seq x y z
N MET A 1 51.61 -14.50 49.46
CA MET A 1 51.16 -15.20 48.24
C MET A 1 49.66 -14.91 48.09
N ARG A 2 49.30 -13.92 47.27
CA ARG A 2 48.89 -14.03 45.85
C ARG A 2 47.37 -14.30 45.67
N HIS A 3 46.68 -13.22 45.28
CA HIS A 3 45.59 -13.09 44.30
C HIS A 3 44.12 -13.33 44.70
N SER A 4 43.43 -12.18 44.81
CA SER A 4 42.03 -11.95 44.45
C SER A 4 41.67 -12.55 43.08
N LYS A 5 40.45 -13.07 42.95
CA LYS A 5 39.82 -13.37 41.66
C LYS A 5 38.48 -12.66 41.59
N GLY A 6 38.50 -11.50 40.95
CA GLY A 6 37.32 -10.74 40.57
C GLY A 6 36.68 -11.29 39.28
N PHE A 7 35.40 -10.93 39.13
CA PHE A 7 34.65 -10.60 37.90
C PHE A 7 34.84 -11.48 36.66
N VAL A 8 33.73 -11.97 36.08
CA VAL A 8 33.11 -11.36 34.89
C VAL A 8 31.63 -11.77 34.83
N LEU A 9 30.73 -10.79 34.97
CA LEU A 9 29.33 -10.86 34.55
C LEU A 9 29.32 -10.72 33.02
N ALA A 10 29.04 -11.80 32.30
CA ALA A 10 28.79 -11.75 30.87
C ALA A 10 27.36 -11.24 30.65
N GLY A 11 27.20 -9.92 30.57
CA GLY A 11 25.98 -9.28 30.09
C GLY A 11 25.85 -9.50 28.58
N MET A 12 24.96 -10.39 28.16
CA MET A 12 24.51 -10.45 26.77
C MET A 12 23.71 -9.18 26.49
N VAL A 13 24.33 -8.25 25.77
CA VAL A 13 23.62 -7.16 25.09
C VAL A 13 22.99 -7.77 23.84
N THR A 14 21.73 -8.17 23.94
CA THR A 14 20.93 -8.55 22.78
C THR A 14 20.65 -7.27 21.99
N MET A 15 21.34 -7.09 20.87
CA MET A 15 21.06 -6.03 19.91
C MET A 15 19.59 -6.13 19.47
N ALA A 16 18.80 -5.09 19.77
CA ALA A 16 17.49 -4.90 19.19
C ALA A 16 17.69 -4.53 17.72
N SER A 17 17.61 -5.52 16.83
CA SER A 17 17.41 -5.28 15.41
C SER A 17 15.99 -4.74 15.23
N THR A 18 15.79 -3.44 15.36
CA THR A 18 14.62 -2.77 14.76
C THR A 18 14.85 -2.78 13.25
N GLY A 19 14.63 -3.94 12.63
CA GLY A 19 14.36 -4.00 11.21
C GLY A 19 13.13 -3.15 10.97
N GLN A 20 13.29 -2.02 10.28
CA GLN A 20 12.19 -1.39 9.57
C GLN A 20 11.66 -2.45 8.61
N ALA A 21 10.65 -3.17 9.05
CA ALA A 21 9.79 -3.91 8.15
C ALA A 21 9.16 -2.85 7.25
N GLY A 22 9.69 -2.70 6.03
CA GLY A 22 8.96 -1.99 4.98
C GLY A 22 7.56 -2.58 4.95
N ALA A 23 6.54 -1.72 5.03
CA ALA A 23 5.16 -2.19 5.10
C ALA A 23 4.92 -3.15 3.91
N ALA A 24 4.39 -4.33 4.21
CA ALA A 24 4.16 -5.36 3.19
C ALA A 24 3.19 -4.82 2.12
N PRO A 25 3.27 -5.33 0.88
CA PRO A 25 2.32 -4.97 -0.17
C PRO A 25 0.88 -5.18 0.31
N GLU A 26 0.09 -4.12 0.23
CA GLU A 26 -1.33 -4.13 0.58
C GLU A 26 -2.13 -4.45 -0.67
N ALA A 27 -2.85 -5.57 -0.66
CA ALA A 27 -3.68 -5.99 -1.78
C ALA A 27 -5.17 -5.94 -1.42
N TRP A 28 -5.98 -5.52 -2.38
CA TRP A 28 -7.42 -5.30 -2.21
C TRP A 28 -8.18 -5.93 -3.36
N LEU A 29 -9.30 -6.56 -3.02
CA LEU A 29 -10.27 -7.10 -3.96
C LEU A 29 -11.56 -6.28 -3.89
N CYS A 30 -11.92 -5.65 -5.01
CA CYS A 30 -13.07 -4.77 -5.11
C CYS A 30 -14.14 -5.38 -6.02
N ALA A 31 -15.38 -5.42 -5.55
CA ALA A 31 -16.53 -5.88 -6.30
C ALA A 31 -17.39 -4.70 -6.75
N PHE A 32 -17.75 -4.69 -8.03
CA PHE A 32 -18.61 -3.68 -8.66
C PHE A 32 -19.72 -4.36 -9.45
N ALA A 33 -20.76 -3.61 -9.81
CA ALA A 33 -21.72 -4.08 -10.80
C ALA A 33 -21.03 -4.33 -12.17
N PRO A 34 -21.63 -5.15 -13.06
CA PRO A 34 -21.14 -5.31 -14.42
C PRO A 34 -20.91 -3.97 -15.12
N PRO A 35 -19.85 -3.83 -15.94
CA PRO A 35 -19.00 -4.91 -16.47
C PRO A 35 -17.71 -5.19 -15.68
N PHE A 36 -17.50 -4.56 -14.52
CA PHE A 36 -16.20 -4.60 -13.84
C PHE A 36 -16.08 -5.68 -12.75
N GLU A 37 -17.21 -6.22 -12.27
CA GLU A 37 -17.43 -7.40 -11.40
C GLU A 37 -16.40 -7.67 -10.29
N THR A 38 -15.13 -7.86 -10.62
CA THR A 38 -14.02 -7.96 -9.67
C THR A 38 -12.77 -7.27 -10.21
N LEU A 39 -12.21 -6.37 -9.40
CA LEU A 39 -10.96 -5.67 -9.66
C LEU A 39 -10.01 -5.89 -8.48
N ARG A 40 -8.78 -6.29 -8.77
CA ARG A 40 -7.71 -6.40 -7.78
C ARG A 40 -6.70 -5.28 -7.97
N PHE A 41 -6.28 -4.65 -6.89
CA PHE A 41 -5.10 -3.77 -6.94
C PHE A 41 -4.20 -4.01 -5.73
N THR A 42 -2.91 -3.93 -5.99
CA THR A 42 -1.86 -4.05 -4.98
C THR A 42 -1.06 -2.76 -4.96
N LEU A 43 -0.93 -2.21 -3.76
CA LEU A 43 -0.11 -1.06 -3.46
C LEU A 43 1.07 -1.58 -2.64
N ASP A 44 2.27 -1.46 -3.18
CA ASP A 44 3.50 -1.87 -2.48
C ASP A 44 4.12 -0.65 -1.81
N PRO A 45 4.07 -0.56 -0.47
CA PRO A 45 4.65 0.57 0.22
C PRO A 45 6.16 0.68 0.10
N ALA A 46 6.86 -0.40 -0.25
CA ALA A 46 8.29 -0.35 -0.48
C ALA A 46 8.65 0.31 -1.84
N GLN A 47 7.69 0.48 -2.75
CA GLN A 47 7.85 1.31 -3.96
C GLN A 47 7.71 2.80 -3.64
N PHE A 48 7.51 3.16 -2.36
CA PHE A 48 7.53 4.53 -1.91
C PHE A 48 8.95 4.96 -1.69
N ALA A 49 9.26 6.13 -2.21
CA ALA A 49 10.50 6.80 -1.91
C ALA A 49 10.14 7.95 -0.94
N ASP A 50 10.88 8.08 0.17
CA ASP A 50 10.59 9.05 1.25
C ASP A 50 10.42 10.48 0.73
N PRO A 51 9.54 11.34 1.29
CA PRO A 51 9.45 12.73 0.88
C PRO A 51 10.85 13.38 0.93
N VAL A 52 11.32 13.96 -0.18
CA VAL A 52 12.65 14.61 -0.19
C VAL A 52 12.57 15.97 0.50
N SER A 53 11.37 16.56 0.56
CA SER A 53 11.07 17.82 1.24
C SER A 53 9.65 17.80 1.82
N PRO A 54 9.39 18.49 2.97
CA PRO A 54 8.04 18.70 3.48
C PRO A 54 7.13 19.54 2.55
N ASP A 55 7.71 20.25 1.59
CA ASP A 55 6.98 21.07 0.61
C ASP A 55 6.76 20.35 -0.74
N GLU A 56 7.25 19.11 -0.88
CA GLU A 56 6.96 18.32 -2.08
C GLU A 56 5.56 17.71 -2.01
N PRO A 57 4.74 17.82 -3.07
CA PRO A 57 3.50 17.05 -3.16
C PRO A 57 3.83 15.54 -3.09
N PRO A 58 2.91 14.70 -2.57
CA PRO A 58 3.16 13.28 -2.40
C PRO A 58 3.75 12.65 -3.66
N ARG A 59 4.92 12.00 -3.54
CA ARG A 59 5.60 11.38 -4.69
C ARG A 59 4.67 10.36 -5.34
N ARG A 60 4.55 10.41 -6.67
CA ARG A 60 3.70 9.51 -7.45
C ARG A 60 4.02 8.06 -7.10
N GLN A 61 3.07 7.41 -6.46
CA GLN A 61 3.18 6.01 -6.06
C GLN A 61 2.82 5.15 -7.27
N LEU A 62 3.55 4.07 -7.54
CA LEU A 62 3.12 3.10 -8.56
C LEU A 62 2.33 2.00 -7.86
N SER A 63 1.15 1.70 -8.39
CA SER A 63 0.32 0.57 -7.99
C SER A 63 0.28 -0.45 -9.12
N ARG A 64 0.21 -1.73 -8.74
CA ARG A 64 -0.08 -2.81 -9.68
C ARG A 64 -1.57 -3.07 -9.67
N VAL A 65 -2.20 -3.00 -10.83
CA VAL A 65 -3.63 -3.20 -10.99
C VAL A 65 -3.84 -4.45 -11.83
N THR A 66 -4.59 -5.41 -11.30
CA THR A 66 -5.01 -6.61 -12.01
C THR A 66 -6.50 -6.52 -12.31
N LEU A 67 -6.80 -6.32 -13.59
CA LEU A 67 -8.13 -6.52 -14.16
C LEU A 67 -8.26 -8.00 -14.57
N PRO A 68 -9.48 -8.52 -14.80
CA PRO A 68 -9.71 -9.94 -15.08
C PRO A 68 -8.79 -10.58 -16.14
N ASN A 69 -8.30 -9.79 -17.11
CA ASN A 69 -7.46 -10.27 -18.22
C ASN A 69 -6.11 -9.55 -18.37
N VAL A 70 -5.76 -8.61 -17.49
CA VAL A 70 -4.54 -7.81 -17.68
C VAL A 70 -3.98 -7.27 -16.37
N GLU A 71 -2.66 -7.26 -16.26
CA GLU A 71 -1.93 -6.55 -15.22
C GLU A 71 -1.37 -5.24 -15.81
N LEU A 72 -1.57 -4.14 -15.08
CA LEU A 72 -1.20 -2.80 -15.49
C LEU A 72 -0.51 -2.08 -14.34
N THR A 73 0.33 -1.11 -14.67
CA THR A 73 0.86 -0.16 -13.71
C THR A 73 -0.01 1.10 -13.73
N ALA A 74 -0.46 1.53 -12.57
CA ALA A 74 -1.27 2.73 -12.41
C ALA A 74 -0.69 3.64 -11.32
N GLU A 75 -1.03 4.93 -11.35
CA GLU A 75 -0.63 5.85 -10.30
C GLU A 75 -1.45 5.56 -9.05
N ALA A 76 -0.80 5.19 -7.94
CA ALA A 76 -1.48 5.02 -6.67
C ALA A 76 -1.93 6.38 -6.11
N ILE A 77 -3.09 6.37 -5.48
CA ILE A 77 -3.70 7.52 -4.85
C ILE A 77 -3.85 7.23 -3.36
N LEU A 78 -3.38 8.17 -2.55
CA LEU A 78 -3.70 8.29 -1.13
C LEU A 78 -4.49 9.59 -0.94
N THR A 79 -5.64 9.49 -0.30
CA THR A 79 -6.48 10.64 0.05
C THR A 79 -6.20 11.06 1.50
N GLN A 80 -6.51 12.31 1.85
CA GLN A 80 -6.31 12.82 3.22
C GLN A 80 -7.14 12.04 4.26
N ASP A 81 -8.28 11.48 3.86
CA ASP A 81 -9.18 10.72 4.72
C ASP A 81 -8.77 9.23 4.86
N GLY A 82 -7.57 8.86 4.42
CA GLY A 82 -7.05 7.50 4.48
C GLY A 82 -7.62 6.57 3.40
N GLY A 83 -8.40 7.09 2.46
CA GLY A 83 -8.80 6.38 1.25
C GLY A 83 -7.60 6.09 0.35
N ARG A 84 -7.64 4.95 -0.33
CA ARG A 84 -6.56 4.42 -1.17
C ARG A 84 -7.10 4.00 -2.51
N GLY A 85 -6.29 4.08 -3.55
CA GLY A 85 -6.75 3.67 -4.87
C GLY A 85 -5.71 3.87 -5.94
N PHE A 86 -6.17 4.02 -7.18
CA PHE A 86 -5.30 4.26 -8.31
C PHE A 86 -5.98 5.08 -9.42
N PHE A 87 -5.15 5.74 -10.22
CA PHE A 87 -5.52 6.33 -11.50
C PHE A 87 -4.71 5.70 -12.63
N LEU A 88 -5.43 5.14 -13.60
CA LEU A 88 -4.87 4.54 -14.81
C LEU A 88 -5.20 5.44 -16.00
N ALA A 89 -4.24 6.29 -16.37
CA ALA A 89 -4.41 7.29 -17.42
C ALA A 89 -4.78 6.68 -18.78
N GLU A 90 -4.17 5.55 -19.15
CA GLU A 90 -4.40 4.84 -20.42
C GLU A 90 -5.86 4.45 -20.65
N ARG A 91 -6.64 4.28 -19.58
CA ARG A 91 -8.04 3.87 -19.63
C ARG A 91 -8.98 4.90 -18.98
N ALA A 92 -8.47 6.09 -18.64
CA ALA A 92 -9.20 7.10 -17.89
C ALA A 92 -9.95 6.52 -16.67
N MET A 93 -9.31 5.60 -15.95
CA MET A 93 -9.93 4.84 -14.87
C MET A 93 -9.42 5.31 -13.52
N LEU A 94 -10.34 5.61 -12.60
CA LEU A 94 -10.05 6.04 -11.23
C LEU A 94 -10.78 5.13 -10.26
N LEU A 95 -10.05 4.42 -9.41
CA LEU A 95 -10.63 3.73 -8.27
C LEU A 95 -10.21 4.42 -6.98
N ILE A 96 -11.16 4.63 -6.07
CA ILE A 96 -10.91 5.05 -4.69
C ILE A 96 -11.69 4.12 -3.76
N ARG A 97 -10.98 3.40 -2.91
CA ARG A 97 -11.50 2.72 -1.73
C ARG A 97 -11.47 3.70 -0.55
N HIS A 98 -12.56 3.77 0.19
CA HIS A 98 -12.65 4.48 1.46
C HIS A 98 -12.28 3.58 2.64
N SER A 99 -11.95 4.18 3.78
CA SER A 99 -11.52 3.45 4.98
C SER A 99 -12.57 2.47 5.49
N ASP A 100 -13.86 2.77 5.29
CA ASP A 100 -15.02 1.94 5.65
C ASP A 100 -15.22 0.70 4.76
N GLY A 101 -14.45 0.55 3.68
CA GLY A 101 -14.56 -0.56 2.72
C GLY A 101 -15.33 -0.21 1.45
N SER A 102 -16.13 0.86 1.46
CA SER A 102 -16.83 1.30 0.26
C SER A 102 -15.84 1.77 -0.82
N ALA A 103 -16.25 1.67 -2.08
CA ALA A 103 -15.41 2.01 -3.21
C ALA A 103 -16.18 2.74 -4.31
N THR A 104 -15.48 3.68 -4.94
CA THR A 104 -15.92 4.29 -6.20
C THR A 104 -14.97 3.85 -7.31
N LEU A 105 -15.54 3.40 -8.43
CA LEU A 105 -14.84 3.26 -9.71
C LEU A 105 -15.42 4.26 -10.70
N THR A 106 -14.57 5.10 -11.29
CA THR A 106 -14.92 5.93 -12.45
C THR A 106 -14.21 5.37 -13.66
N ALA A 107 -14.96 4.99 -14.69
CA ALA A 107 -14.45 4.44 -15.94
C ALA A 107 -15.43 4.74 -17.07
N ASP A 108 -14.94 5.03 -18.28
CA ASP A 108 -15.76 5.31 -19.47
C ASP A 108 -16.84 6.38 -19.25
N GLY A 109 -16.56 7.38 -18.39
CA GLY A 109 -17.51 8.44 -18.02
C GLY A 109 -18.62 8.01 -17.05
N ALA A 110 -18.68 6.74 -16.65
CA ALA A 110 -19.57 6.23 -15.64
C ALA A 110 -18.90 6.19 -14.26
N ARG A 111 -19.70 6.38 -13.21
CA ARG A 111 -19.28 6.23 -11.82
C ARG A 111 -20.07 5.09 -11.18
N LEU A 112 -19.36 4.08 -10.68
CA LEU A 112 -19.90 2.89 -10.06
C LEU A 112 -19.54 2.86 -8.57
N GLY A 113 -20.52 2.54 -7.74
CA GLY A 113 -20.29 2.18 -6.34
C GLY A 113 -19.97 0.70 -6.22
N GLY A 114 -19.15 0.34 -5.24
CA GLY A 114 -18.76 -1.03 -4.94
C GLY A 114 -18.18 -1.16 -3.54
N GLU A 115 -17.64 -2.34 -3.26
CA GLU A 115 -17.08 -2.70 -1.95
C GLU A 115 -15.71 -3.35 -2.15
N CYS A 116 -14.73 -2.97 -1.34
CA CYS A 116 -13.39 -3.54 -1.34
C CYS A 116 -13.07 -4.20 0.01
N ARG A 117 -12.43 -5.36 -0.07
CA ARG A 117 -11.91 -6.09 1.09
C ARG A 117 -10.40 -6.35 0.96
N PRO A 118 -9.66 -6.48 2.08
CA PRO A 118 -8.27 -6.92 2.02
C PRO A 118 -8.19 -8.30 1.36
N GLU A 119 -7.21 -8.48 0.50
CA GLU A 119 -6.83 -9.80 0.01
C GLU A 119 -5.87 -10.42 1.03
N GLY A 120 -6.31 -11.50 1.69
CA GLY A 120 -5.57 -12.19 2.75
C GLY A 120 -4.51 -13.16 2.24
#